data_AF-A0A7Y3DAQ7-F1
#
_entry.id   AF-A0A7Y3DAQ7-F1
#
_cell.length_a   1.000
_cell.length_b   1.000
_cell.length_c   1.000
_cell.angle_alpha   90.00
_cell.angle_beta   90.00
_cell.angle_gamma   90.00
#
_symmetry.space_group_name_H-M   'P 1'
#
loop_
_entity.id
_entity.type
_entity.pdbx_description
1 polymer ?
#
loop_
_entity_poly.entity_id
_entity_poly.type
_entity_poly.pdbx_seq_one_letter_code
_entity_poly.pdbx_strand_id
1 'polypeptide(L)'
;AGGSPASDAATASPRFHESILRLNLTATLHCAQRANAVMQDQPEGGAIVNIASVSGIRPSPGTAAYGAAKAGVLSLTQSLAVEWAPKVRVNAVTAGMIRTELAHLHYGDEAGIAAVADTVPLGRMGTPEDVGDVCLFLASPLASYVSGANVLMHGGGEKPAFLAAAENTKA
;
A
#
# COMPACT_ATOMS: atom_id res chain seq x y z
N ALA A 1 6.24 6.28 -2.07
CA ALA A 1 5.09 5.86 -1.24
C ALA A 1 5.25 6.45 0.15
N GLY A 2 4.21 7.03 0.76
CA GLY A 2 4.30 7.62 2.11
C GLY A 2 4.60 6.58 3.20
N GLY A 3 4.77 7.06 4.44
CA GLY A 3 5.13 6.23 5.60
C GLY A 3 4.75 6.90 6.92
N SER A 4 5.17 6.28 8.01
CA SER A 4 5.13 6.87 9.35
C SER A 4 6.27 6.29 10.18
N PRO A 5 6.98 7.11 10.97
CA PRO A 5 7.78 6.59 12.08
C PRO A 5 6.91 5.78 13.04
N ALA A 6 7.53 4.83 13.74
CA ALA A 6 6.87 4.13 14.83
C ALA A 6 6.60 5.11 15.99
N SER A 7 5.40 5.04 16.57
CA SER A 7 5.01 5.89 17.69
C SER A 7 4.02 5.15 18.60
N ASP A 8 4.07 5.43 19.90
CA ASP A 8 3.03 5.02 20.82
C ASP A 8 1.75 5.85 20.59
N ALA A 9 0.67 5.18 20.19
CA ALA A 9 -0.60 5.83 19.89
C ALA A 9 -1.27 6.45 21.12
N ALA A 10 -0.93 5.98 22.33
CA ALA A 10 -1.52 6.53 23.56
C ALA A 10 -0.96 7.92 23.91
N THR A 11 0.24 8.27 23.44
CA THR A 11 0.97 9.47 23.88
C THR A 11 1.44 10.38 22.74
N ALA A 12 1.43 9.90 21.48
CA ALA A 12 1.79 10.70 20.33
C ALA A 12 0.88 11.93 20.18
N SER A 13 1.46 13.07 19.76
CA SER A 13 0.72 14.32 19.67
C SER A 13 -0.34 14.30 18.56
N PRO A 14 -1.47 15.02 18.71
CA PRO A 14 -2.47 15.16 17.64
C PRO A 14 -1.87 15.65 16.32
N ARG A 15 -0.95 16.64 16.38
CA ARG A 15 -0.25 17.18 15.20
C ARG A 15 0.56 16.13 14.45
N PHE A 16 1.12 15.15 15.16
CA PHE A 16 1.85 14.04 14.54
C PHE A 16 0.89 13.15 13.75
N HIS A 17 -0.25 12.77 14.35
CA HIS A 17 -1.29 11.99 13.66
C HIS A 17 -1.89 12.72 12.46
N GLU A 18 -2.20 14.01 12.60
CA GLU A 18 -2.68 14.87 11.51
C GLU A 18 -1.67 14.92 10.35
N SER A 19 -0.39 15.01 10.65
CA SER A 19 0.66 15.03 9.61
C SER A 19 0.72 13.72 8.83
N ILE A 20 0.56 12.58 9.51
CA ILE A 20 0.51 11.25 8.87
C ILE A 20 -0.72 11.13 7.97
N LEU A 21 -1.90 11.51 8.45
CA LEU A 21 -3.14 11.47 7.67
C LEU A 21 -3.06 12.41 6.47
N ARG A 22 -2.56 13.64 6.68
CA ARG A 22 -2.40 14.64 5.63
C ARG A 22 -1.49 14.14 4.51
N LEU A 23 -0.35 13.54 4.86
CA LEU A 23 0.59 13.02 3.88
C LEU A 23 0.07 11.78 3.16
N ASN A 24 -0.51 10.83 3.89
CA ASN A 24 -0.79 9.49 3.34
C ASN A 24 -2.19 9.35 2.72
N LEU A 25 -3.15 10.17 3.16
CA LEU A 25 -4.54 10.11 2.69
C LEU A 25 -4.94 11.40 1.96
N THR A 26 -4.87 12.55 2.64
CA THR A 26 -5.36 13.82 2.07
C THR A 26 -4.59 14.23 0.81
N ALA A 27 -3.26 14.10 0.83
CA ALA A 27 -2.43 14.37 -0.35
C ALA A 27 -2.77 13.44 -1.52
N THR A 28 -3.05 12.15 -1.25
CA THR A 28 -3.47 11.18 -2.27
C THR A 28 -4.75 11.62 -2.96
N LEU A 29 -5.77 12.04 -2.20
CA LEU A 29 -7.01 12.59 -2.76
C LEU A 29 -6.75 13.83 -3.62
N HIS A 30 -5.96 14.79 -3.12
CA HIS A 30 -5.69 16.02 -3.87
C HIS A 30 -4.91 15.78 -5.16
N CYS A 31 -3.91 14.90 -5.13
CA CYS A 31 -3.17 14.49 -6.33
C CYS A 31 -4.11 13.82 -7.34
N ALA A 32 -4.95 12.88 -6.88
CA ALA A 32 -5.92 12.21 -7.73
C ALA A 32 -6.92 13.19 -8.35
N GLN A 33 -7.42 14.16 -7.58
CA GLN A 33 -8.34 15.20 -8.06
C GLN A 33 -7.69 16.04 -9.17
N ARG A 34 -6.43 16.45 -9.01
CA ARG A 34 -5.70 17.24 -10.01
C ARG A 34 -5.43 16.42 -11.27
N ALA A 35 -5.03 15.16 -11.13
CA ALA A 35 -4.85 14.26 -12.26
C ALA A 35 -6.17 14.04 -13.02
N ASN A 36 -7.26 13.74 -12.30
CA ASN A 36 -8.59 13.55 -12.89
C ASN A 36 -9.04 14.79 -13.66
N ALA A 37 -8.85 16.00 -13.13
CA ALA A 37 -9.23 17.23 -13.84
C ALA A 37 -8.59 17.32 -15.24
N VAL A 38 -7.34 16.90 -15.39
CA VAL A 38 -6.66 16.86 -16.70
C VAL A 38 -7.17 15.69 -17.54
N MET A 39 -7.31 14.50 -16.96
CA MET A 39 -7.69 13.28 -17.68
C MET A 39 -9.13 13.31 -18.21
N GLN A 40 -10.04 14.04 -17.56
CA GLN A 40 -11.43 14.17 -18.03
C GLN A 40 -11.51 14.90 -19.39
N ASP A 41 -10.62 15.86 -19.63
CA ASP A 41 -10.53 16.62 -20.88
C ASP A 41 -9.76 15.87 -21.99
N GLN A 42 -9.07 14.77 -21.65
CA GLN A 42 -8.35 13.95 -22.61
C GLN A 42 -9.32 13.03 -23.38
N PRO A 43 -9.14 12.83 -24.70
CA PRO A 43 -9.98 11.94 -25.49
C PRO A 43 -10.01 10.51 -24.93
N GLU A 44 -8.84 9.95 -24.65
CA GLU A 44 -8.61 8.60 -24.14
C GLU A 44 -8.91 8.42 -22.64
N GLY A 45 -9.16 9.51 -21.91
CA GLY A 45 -9.33 9.46 -20.46
C GLY A 45 -8.01 9.14 -19.75
N GLY A 46 -8.05 8.33 -18.70
CA GLY A 46 -6.82 7.98 -17.98
C GLY A 46 -6.95 6.86 -16.95
N ALA A 47 -5.83 6.61 -16.27
CA ALA A 47 -5.74 5.66 -15.18
C ALA A 47 -4.96 6.27 -14.01
N ILE A 48 -5.51 6.16 -12.82
CA ILE A 48 -4.87 6.57 -11.57
C ILE A 48 -4.59 5.31 -10.74
N VAL A 49 -3.34 5.16 -10.32
CA VAL A 49 -2.88 4.04 -9.48
C VAL A 49 -2.41 4.59 -8.14
N ASN A 50 -3.18 4.32 -7.09
CA ASN A 50 -2.85 4.69 -5.72
C ASN A 50 -1.95 3.62 -5.08
N ILE A 51 -0.94 4.05 -4.31
CA ILE A 51 -0.09 3.13 -3.57
C ILE A 51 -0.58 3.00 -2.13
N ALA A 52 -1.18 1.85 -1.83
CA ALA A 52 -1.62 1.44 -0.50
C ALA A 52 -0.51 0.65 0.23
N SER A 53 -0.87 -0.04 1.30
CA SER A 53 0.06 -0.84 2.11
C SER A 53 -0.71 -1.95 2.81
N VAL A 54 -0.04 -3.07 3.10
CA VAL A 54 -0.62 -4.13 3.93
C VAL A 54 -1.10 -3.61 5.28
N SER A 55 -0.52 -2.53 5.81
CA SER A 55 -1.00 -1.82 7.01
C SER A 55 -2.43 -1.27 6.90
N GLY A 56 -2.95 -1.10 5.68
CA GLY A 56 -4.33 -0.65 5.44
C GLY A 56 -5.37 -1.77 5.45
N ILE A 57 -4.94 -3.05 5.43
CA ILE A 57 -5.84 -4.22 5.40
C ILE A 57 -5.66 -5.16 6.59
N ARG A 58 -4.70 -4.88 7.47
CA ARG A 58 -4.45 -5.63 8.70
C ARG A 58 -4.04 -4.70 9.84
N PRO A 59 -4.07 -5.15 11.10
CA PRO A 59 -3.60 -4.35 12.23
C PRO A 59 -2.15 -3.86 12.03
N SER A 60 -1.91 -2.59 12.36
CA SER A 60 -0.61 -1.93 12.17
C SER A 60 -0.10 -1.31 13.48
N PRO A 61 0.26 -2.13 14.49
CA PRO A 61 0.77 -1.63 15.78
C PRO A 61 2.01 -0.75 15.58
N GLY A 62 2.17 0.26 16.43
CA GLY A 62 3.22 1.29 16.30
C GLY A 62 3.00 2.28 15.14
N THR A 63 2.06 2.03 14.24
CA THR A 63 1.77 2.86 13.06
C THR A 63 0.27 3.00 12.79
N ALA A 64 -0.55 3.00 13.85
CA ALA A 64 -2.01 2.95 13.74
C ALA A 64 -2.61 4.06 12.84
N ALA A 65 -2.14 5.30 12.97
CA ALA A 65 -2.58 6.41 12.12
C ALA A 65 -2.22 6.20 10.63
N TYR A 66 -1.08 5.57 10.34
CA TYR A 66 -0.70 5.22 8.98
C TYR A 66 -1.56 4.09 8.42
N GLY A 67 -1.82 3.05 9.22
CA GLY A 67 -2.75 1.99 8.85
C GLY A 67 -4.13 2.54 8.52
N ALA A 68 -4.68 3.42 9.37
CA ALA A 68 -5.93 4.12 9.12
C ALA A 68 -5.90 4.95 7.83
N ALA A 69 -4.82 5.71 7.59
CA ALA A 69 -4.66 6.47 6.35
C ALA A 69 -4.68 5.57 5.11
N LYS A 70 -3.98 4.43 5.17
CA LYS A 70 -3.89 3.48 4.05
C LYS A 70 -5.19 2.70 3.83
N ALA A 71 -5.94 2.39 4.87
CA ALA A 71 -7.31 1.89 4.74
C ALA A 71 -8.21 2.94 4.05
N GLY A 72 -8.07 4.21 4.44
CA GLY A 72 -8.76 5.34 3.80
C GLY A 72 -8.43 5.45 2.31
N VAL A 73 -7.19 5.21 1.88
CA VAL A 73 -6.81 5.21 0.46
C VAL A 73 -7.53 4.11 -0.33
N LEU A 74 -7.76 2.94 0.28
CA LEU A 74 -8.50 1.85 -0.38
C LEU A 74 -9.97 2.20 -0.58
N SER A 75 -10.62 2.72 0.47
CA SER A 75 -12.00 3.20 0.36
C SER A 75 -12.11 4.35 -0.64
N LEU A 76 -11.18 5.31 -0.58
CA LEU A 76 -11.10 6.42 -1.53
C LEU A 76 -10.98 5.91 -2.97
N THR A 77 -10.12 4.93 -3.23
CA THR A 77 -9.93 4.34 -4.56
C THR A 77 -11.25 3.81 -5.13
N GLN A 78 -12.05 3.12 -4.31
CA GLN A 78 -13.33 2.58 -4.73
C GLN A 78 -14.36 3.68 -5.02
N SER A 79 -14.44 4.70 -4.16
CA SER A 79 -15.33 5.85 -4.39
C SER A 79 -14.98 6.57 -5.69
N LEU A 80 -13.71 6.94 -5.87
CA LEU A 80 -13.27 7.68 -7.05
C LEU A 80 -13.40 6.88 -8.35
N ALA A 81 -13.25 5.55 -8.29
CA ALA A 81 -13.48 4.68 -9.44
C ALA A 81 -14.92 4.74 -9.95
N VAL A 82 -15.90 4.89 -9.05
CA VAL A 82 -17.31 5.07 -9.42
C VAL A 82 -17.57 6.49 -9.89
N GLU A 83 -17.04 7.49 -9.18
CA GLU A 83 -17.29 8.91 -9.47
C GLU A 83 -16.71 9.36 -10.82
N TRP A 84 -15.58 8.80 -11.26
CA TRP A 84 -14.84 9.32 -12.42
C TRP A 84 -14.91 8.43 -13.67
N ALA A 85 -15.61 7.29 -13.57
CA ALA A 85 -15.94 6.47 -14.72
C ALA A 85 -16.89 7.21 -15.69
N PRO A 86 -16.90 6.85 -17.00
CA PRO A 86 -16.02 5.87 -17.64
C PRO A 86 -14.65 6.45 -18.05
N LYS A 87 -14.42 7.75 -17.86
CA LYS A 87 -13.23 8.45 -18.35
C LYS A 87 -11.95 8.07 -17.62
N VAL A 88 -12.00 7.90 -16.29
CA VAL A 88 -10.81 7.59 -15.51
C VAL A 88 -11.03 6.33 -14.70
N ARG A 89 -10.12 5.35 -14.85
CA ARG A 89 -10.06 4.17 -13.99
C ARG A 89 -9.20 4.48 -12.77
N VAL A 90 -9.63 4.07 -11.59
CA VAL A 90 -8.87 4.30 -10.34
C VAL A 90 -8.67 2.97 -9.65
N ASN A 91 -7.42 2.58 -9.41
CA ASN A 91 -7.07 1.33 -8.74
C ASN A 91 -6.00 1.56 -7.67
N ALA A 92 -5.80 0.57 -6.80
CA ALA A 92 -4.76 0.59 -5.79
C ALA A 92 -3.84 -0.63 -5.89
N VAL A 93 -2.57 -0.42 -5.56
CA VAL A 93 -1.60 -1.49 -5.29
C VAL A 93 -1.29 -1.49 -3.80
N THR A 94 -1.63 -2.58 -3.13
CA THR A 94 -1.26 -2.82 -1.73
C THR A 94 0.07 -3.55 -1.69
N ALA A 95 1.14 -2.81 -1.41
CA ALA A 95 2.46 -3.38 -1.26
C ALA A 95 2.65 -4.07 0.11
N GLY A 96 3.30 -5.23 0.08
CA GLY A 96 3.82 -5.91 1.27
C GLY A 96 5.19 -5.38 1.69
N MET A 97 6.07 -6.27 2.12
CA MET A 97 7.43 -5.90 2.54
C MET A 97 8.30 -5.68 1.30
N ILE A 98 8.73 -4.44 1.08
CA ILE A 98 9.55 -4.04 -0.07
C ILE A 98 10.95 -3.68 0.40
N ARG A 99 11.97 -4.28 -0.23
CA ARG A 99 13.37 -3.94 -0.04
C ARG A 99 13.66 -2.64 -0.81
N THR A 100 13.54 -1.52 -0.11
CA THR A 100 13.95 -0.20 -0.61
C THR A 100 15.38 0.11 -0.16
N GLU A 101 15.98 1.20 -0.67
CA GLU A 101 17.28 1.69 -0.20
C GLU A 101 17.30 1.97 1.32
N LEU A 102 16.13 2.29 1.89
CA LEU A 102 15.93 2.56 3.31
C LEU A 102 15.50 1.33 4.13
N ALA A 103 15.49 0.14 3.52
CA ALA A 103 15.09 -1.10 4.19
C ALA A 103 15.88 -1.34 5.49
N HIS A 104 17.16 -0.99 5.50
CA HIS A 104 18.03 -1.18 6.66
C HIS A 104 17.61 -0.37 7.89
N LEU A 105 16.95 0.79 7.69
CA LEU A 105 16.40 1.60 8.79
C LEU A 105 15.19 0.95 9.47
N HIS A 106 14.51 0.04 8.76
CA HIS A 106 13.28 -0.60 9.22
C HIS A 106 13.47 -2.06 9.63
N TYR A 107 14.38 -2.78 8.97
CA TYR A 107 14.57 -4.22 9.16
C TYR A 107 15.95 -4.59 9.72
N GLY A 108 16.85 -3.61 9.92
CA GLY A 108 18.20 -3.86 10.42
C GLY A 108 19.20 -4.17 9.30
N ASP A 109 20.23 -4.94 9.62
CA ASP A 109 21.26 -5.35 8.65
C ASP A 109 20.74 -6.40 7.65
N GLU A 110 21.63 -6.93 6.81
CA GLU A 110 21.27 -7.96 5.83
C GLU A 110 20.71 -9.24 6.47
N ALA A 111 21.11 -9.57 7.71
CA ALA A 111 20.55 -10.72 8.43
C ALA A 111 19.10 -10.43 8.86
N GLY A 112 18.81 -9.21 9.34
CA GLY A 112 17.45 -8.78 9.63
C GLY A 112 16.55 -8.73 8.39
N ILE A 113 17.06 -8.22 7.27
CA ILE A 113 16.36 -8.22 5.97
C ILE A 113 16.06 -9.66 5.52
N ALA A 114 17.03 -10.58 5.63
CA ALA A 114 16.83 -11.99 5.30
C ALA A 114 15.76 -12.65 6.19
N ALA A 115 15.82 -12.39 7.51
CA ALA A 115 14.83 -12.92 8.45
C ALA A 115 13.40 -12.43 8.13
N VAL A 116 13.24 -11.16 7.71
CA VAL A 116 11.94 -10.65 7.25
C VAL A 116 11.53 -11.31 5.93
N ALA A 117 12.45 -11.49 4.99
CA ALA A 117 12.17 -12.16 3.72
C ALA A 117 11.65 -13.60 3.90
N ASP A 118 12.17 -14.35 4.88
CA ASP A 118 11.74 -15.73 5.18
C ASP A 118 10.29 -15.83 5.71
N THR A 119 9.76 -14.71 6.23
CA THR A 119 8.35 -14.63 6.62
C THR A 119 7.41 -14.52 5.41
N VAL A 120 7.92 -14.10 4.24
CA VAL A 120 7.13 -13.93 3.02
C VAL A 120 7.03 -15.28 2.28
N PRO A 121 5.82 -15.78 1.95
CA PRO A 121 5.65 -17.06 1.28
C PRO A 121 6.40 -17.24 -0.05
N LEU A 122 6.60 -16.17 -0.83
CA LEU A 122 7.44 -16.22 -2.05
C LEU A 122 8.95 -16.26 -1.76
N GLY A 123 9.38 -16.31 -0.49
CA GLY A 123 10.78 -16.47 -0.09
C GLY A 123 11.67 -15.25 -0.34
N ARG A 124 11.08 -14.09 -0.63
CA ARG A 124 11.79 -12.82 -0.81
C ARG A 124 10.90 -11.63 -0.46
N MET A 125 11.54 -10.52 -0.08
CA MET A 125 10.89 -9.21 -0.13
C MET A 125 10.62 -8.80 -1.59
N GLY A 126 9.58 -8.00 -1.78
CA GLY A 126 9.36 -7.33 -3.06
C GLY A 126 10.43 -6.28 -3.33
N THR A 127 10.56 -5.85 -4.57
CA THR A 127 11.43 -4.75 -4.99
C THR A 127 10.59 -3.59 -5.54
N PRO A 128 11.18 -2.38 -5.71
CA PRO A 128 10.50 -1.28 -6.40
C PRO A 128 10.02 -1.66 -7.80
N GLU A 129 10.77 -2.50 -8.51
CA GLU A 129 10.42 -3.00 -9.85
C GLU A 129 9.14 -3.84 -9.80
N ASP A 130 8.96 -4.73 -8.81
CA ASP A 130 7.71 -5.51 -8.67
C ASP A 130 6.48 -4.58 -8.53
N VAL A 131 6.61 -3.46 -7.81
CA VAL A 131 5.54 -2.48 -7.67
C VAL A 131 5.31 -1.75 -9.01
N GLY A 132 6.39 -1.39 -9.69
CA GLY A 132 6.37 -0.74 -11.01
C GLY A 132 5.64 -1.57 -12.06
N ASP A 133 5.92 -2.88 -12.12
CA ASP A 133 5.31 -3.80 -13.08
C ASP A 133 3.78 -3.89 -12.89
N VAL A 134 3.30 -3.95 -11.64
CA VAL A 134 1.86 -3.94 -11.36
C VAL A 134 1.23 -2.59 -11.70
N CYS A 135 1.92 -1.47 -11.44
CA CYS A 135 1.44 -0.14 -11.83
C CYS A 135 1.35 -0.02 -13.35
N LEU A 136 2.34 -0.53 -14.08
CA LEU A 136 2.36 -0.54 -15.54
C LEU A 136 1.19 -1.36 -16.09
N PHE A 137 0.94 -2.55 -15.55
CA PHE A 137 -0.23 -3.37 -15.90
C PHE A 137 -1.53 -2.58 -15.71
N LEU A 138 -1.74 -1.99 -14.53
CA LEU A 138 -2.97 -1.24 -14.21
C LEU A 138 -3.15 0.02 -15.06
N ALA A 139 -2.06 0.67 -15.47
CA ALA A 139 -2.08 1.82 -16.37
C ALA A 139 -2.30 1.43 -17.84
N SER A 140 -1.96 0.20 -18.23
CA SER A 140 -2.06 -0.27 -19.61
C SER A 140 -3.50 -0.59 -20.06
N PRO A 141 -3.73 -0.75 -21.39
CA PRO A 141 -5.00 -1.26 -21.92
C PRO A 141 -5.36 -2.68 -21.49
N LEU A 142 -4.41 -3.48 -21.00
CA LEU A 142 -4.67 -4.83 -20.48
C LEU A 142 -5.60 -4.82 -19.26
N ALA A 143 -5.65 -3.68 -18.55
CA ALA A 143 -6.52 -3.47 -17.39
C ALA A 143 -7.77 -2.64 -17.73
N SER A 144 -8.21 -2.61 -19.00
CA SER A 144 -9.30 -1.74 -19.48
C SER A 144 -10.63 -1.91 -18.74
N TYR A 145 -10.89 -3.07 -18.13
CA TYR A 145 -12.07 -3.33 -17.32
C TYR A 145 -11.81 -3.38 -15.80
N VAL A 146 -10.59 -3.03 -15.37
CA VAL A 146 -10.19 -3.02 -13.96
C VAL A 146 -10.31 -1.58 -13.45
N SER A 147 -11.30 -1.32 -12.59
CA SER A 147 -11.49 -0.06 -11.87
C SER A 147 -12.07 -0.34 -10.48
N GLY A 148 -11.60 0.36 -9.45
CA GLY A 148 -11.94 0.17 -8.04
C GLY A 148 -11.22 -1.01 -7.39
N ALA A 149 -10.27 -1.64 -8.08
CA ALA A 149 -9.58 -2.83 -7.58
C ALA A 149 -8.45 -2.48 -6.60
N ASN A 150 -8.20 -3.41 -5.67
CA ASN A 150 -7.00 -3.44 -4.84
C ASN A 150 -6.16 -4.68 -5.21
N VAL A 151 -5.02 -4.47 -5.87
CA VAL A 151 -4.09 -5.56 -6.19
C VAL A 151 -3.14 -5.76 -5.03
N LEU A 152 -3.22 -6.93 -4.39
CA LEU A 152 -2.33 -7.30 -3.29
C LEU A 152 -0.98 -7.78 -3.83
N MET A 153 0.03 -6.93 -3.72
CA MET A 153 1.41 -7.20 -4.12
C MET A 153 2.26 -7.42 -2.86
N HIS A 154 2.07 -8.56 -2.20
CA HIS A 154 2.68 -8.87 -0.90
C HIS A 154 3.32 -10.26 -0.82
N GLY A 155 3.53 -10.94 -1.95
CA GLY A 155 4.23 -12.22 -2.01
C GLY A 155 3.59 -13.36 -1.18
N GLY A 156 2.26 -13.38 -1.09
CA GLY A 156 1.52 -14.35 -0.26
C GLY A 156 1.14 -13.87 1.15
N GLY A 157 1.63 -12.69 1.59
CA GLY A 157 1.18 -12.06 2.83
C GLY A 157 1.84 -12.65 4.07
N GLU A 158 1.36 -12.29 5.26
CA GLU A 158 1.91 -12.82 6.51
C GLU A 158 1.45 -14.25 6.75
N LYS A 159 2.39 -15.14 7.08
CA LYS A 159 2.06 -16.50 7.54
C LYS A 159 1.30 -16.42 8.87
N PRO A 160 0.19 -17.18 9.05
CA PRO A 160 -0.52 -17.20 10.33
C PRO A 160 0.39 -17.65 11.47
N ALA A 161 0.54 -16.81 12.51
CA ALA A 161 1.47 -17.06 13.62
C ALA A 161 1.19 -18.38 14.37
N PHE A 162 -0.07 -18.83 14.40
CA PHE A 162 -0.45 -20.09 15.05
C PHE A 162 0.20 -21.32 14.41
N LEU A 163 0.56 -21.27 13.12
CA LEU A 163 1.19 -22.41 12.44
C LEU A 163 2.59 -22.68 13.00
N ALA A 164 3.40 -21.62 13.16
CA ALA A 164 4.72 -21.74 13.79
C ALA A 164 4.61 -22.20 15.26
N ALA A 165 3.61 -21.69 16.00
CA ALA A 165 3.37 -22.13 17.36
C ALA A 165 2.97 -23.62 17.45
N ALA A 166 2.14 -24.10 16.52
CA ALA A 166 1.70 -25.49 16.48
C ALA A 166 2.83 -26.48 16.07
N GLU A 167 3.77 -26.05 15.23
CA GLU A 167 4.95 -26.85 14.87
C GLU A 167 5.90 -26.99 16.07
N ASN A 168 6.11 -25.92 16.85
CA ASN A 168 6.93 -25.96 18.05
C ASN A 168 6.38 -26.89 19.15
N THR A 169 5.08 -27.18 19.15
CA THR A 169 4.47 -28.14 20.08
C THR A 169 4.56 -29.60 19.65
N LYS A 170 5.05 -29.88 18.43
CA LYS A 170 5.22 -31.24 17.90
C LYS A 170 6.64 -31.78 18.05
N ALA A 171 7.58 -30.97 18.56
CA ALA A 171 8.92 -31.36 18.96
C ALA A 171 8.95 -31.72 20.45
#